data_AF-K7ANJ7-F1
#
_entry.id   AF-K7ANJ7-F1
#
_cell.length_a   1.000
_cell.length_b   1.000
_cell.length_c   1.000
_cell.angle_alpha   90.00
_cell.angle_beta   90.00
_cell.angle_gamma   90.00
#
_symmetry.space_group_name_H-M   'P 1'
#
loop_
_entity.id
_entity.type
_entity.pdbx_description
1 polymer ?
#
loop_
_entity_poly.entity_id
_entity_poly.type
_entity_poly.pdbx_seq_one_letter_code
_entity_poly.pdbx_strand_id
1 'polypeptide(L)'
;MDPLKIIILLSSLAAIYLTICWLDHKKGWQLSSWINGRCSNPFTPTPKAADSQDDKDLLIKQLIERVQVLEKIVTEPSYELNKKLNQL
;
A
#
# COMPACT_ATOMS: atom_id res chain seq x y z
N MET A 1 30.18 -18.50 -31.83
CA MET A 1 30.26 -17.40 -30.84
C MET A 1 31.07 -17.90 -29.66
N ASP A 2 32.12 -17.19 -29.25
CA ASP A 2 32.96 -17.65 -28.14
C ASP A 2 32.16 -17.67 -26.82
N PRO A 3 32.23 -18.75 -26.02
CA PRO A 3 31.45 -18.87 -24.78
C PRO A 3 31.77 -17.74 -23.78
N LEU A 4 33.02 -17.26 -23.77
CA LEU A 4 33.43 -16.10 -22.96
C LEU A 4 32.68 -14.82 -23.34
N LYS A 5 32.43 -14.60 -24.64
CA LYS A 5 31.68 -13.42 -25.10
C LYS A 5 30.24 -13.46 -24.63
N ILE A 6 29.62 -14.65 -24.61
CA ILE A 6 28.25 -14.84 -24.13
C ILE A 6 28.17 -14.59 -22.61
N ILE A 7 29.12 -15.10 -21.83
CA ILE A 7 29.18 -14.89 -20.37
C ILE A 7 29.35 -13.40 -20.03
N ILE A 8 30.24 -12.70 -20.73
CA ILE A 8 30.47 -11.26 -20.54
C ILE A 8 29.20 -10.47 -20.87
N LEU A 9 28.53 -10.81 -21.97
CA LEU A 9 27.25 -10.19 -22.35
C LEU A 9 26.20 -10.37 -21.26
N LEU A 10 25.99 -11.60 -20.79
CA LEU A 10 24.97 -11.89 -19.77
C LEU A 10 25.31 -11.21 -18.43
N SER A 11 26.58 -11.23 -18.03
CA SER A 11 27.05 -10.56 -16.82
C SER A 11 26.86 -9.04 -16.90
N SER A 12 27.16 -8.43 -18.05
CA SER A 12 26.95 -7.00 -18.26
C SER A 12 25.47 -6.62 -18.19
N LEU A 13 24.58 -7.45 -18.76
CA LEU A 13 23.14 -7.20 -18.74
C LEU A 13 22.57 -7.34 -17.33
N ALA A 14 23.03 -8.33 -16.56
CA ALA A 14 22.67 -8.50 -15.16
C ALA A 14 23.13 -7.32 -14.31
N ALA A 15 24.36 -6.82 -14.52
CA ALA A 15 24.87 -5.64 -13.83
C ALA A 15 24.04 -4.38 -14.13
N ILE A 16 23.66 -4.17 -15.40
CA ILE A 16 22.78 -3.06 -15.80
C ILE A 16 21.42 -3.19 -15.10
N TYR A 17 20.83 -4.39 -15.08
CA TYR A 17 19.56 -4.61 -14.40
C TYR A 17 19.65 -4.33 -12.89
N LEU A 18 20.74 -4.78 -12.25
CA LEU A 18 20.98 -4.55 -10.82
C LEU A 18 21.12 -3.06 -10.49
N THR A 19 21.81 -2.31 -11.35
CA THR A 19 21.97 -0.85 -11.17
C THR A 19 20.66 -0.10 -11.32
N ILE A 20 19.78 -0.51 -12.23
CA ILE A 20 18.42 0.04 -12.36
C ILE A 20 17.61 -0.22 -11.08
N CYS A 21 17.59 -1.46 -10.58
CA CYS A 21 16.89 -1.81 -9.34
C CYS A 21 17.46 -1.06 -8.12
N TRP A 22 18.78 -0.91 -8.03
CA TRP A 22 19.42 -0.16 -6.94
C TRP A 22 19.08 1.34 -7.01
N LEU A 23 19.03 1.91 -8.21
CA LEU A 23 18.67 3.31 -8.41
C LEU A 23 17.19 3.58 -8.08
N ASP A 24 16.31 2.67 -8.47
CA ASP A 24 14.89 2.67 -8.08
C ASP A 24 14.75 2.62 -6.55
N HIS A 25 15.49 1.74 -5.86
CA HIS A 25 15.47 1.66 -4.40
C HIS A 25 16.04 2.92 -3.71
N LYS A 26 17.16 3.45 -4.20
CA LYS A 26 17.84 4.59 -3.55
C LYS A 26 17.13 5.93 -3.78
N LYS A 27 16.61 6.15 -4.99
CA LYS A 27 15.96 7.43 -5.37
C LYS A 27 14.44 7.37 -5.38
N GLY A 28 13.85 6.20 -5.15
CA GLY A 28 12.40 5.99 -5.26
C GLY A 28 11.88 6.08 -6.70
N TRP A 29 12.75 5.89 -7.68
CA TRP A 29 12.38 5.89 -9.10
C TRP A 29 11.67 4.58 -9.47
N GLN A 30 10.94 4.60 -10.57
CA GLN A 30 10.20 3.43 -11.08
C GLN A 30 10.65 3.05 -12.49
N LEU A 31 11.96 3.12 -12.77
CA LEU A 31 12.53 2.81 -14.08
C LEU A 31 12.22 1.38 -14.52
N SER A 32 12.32 0.42 -13.58
CA SER A 32 11.94 -0.97 -13.83
C SER A 32 10.48 -1.10 -14.26
N SER A 33 9.57 -0.37 -13.61
CA SER A 33 8.14 -0.39 -13.95
C SER A 33 7.84 0.36 -15.25
N TRP A 34 8.58 1.42 -15.56
CA TRP A 34 8.47 2.18 -16.80
C TRP A 34 8.92 1.36 -18.02
N ILE A 35 10.08 0.69 -17.93
CA ILE A 35 10.57 -0.20 -19.00
C ILE A 35 9.58 -1.34 -19.28
N ASN A 36 8.89 -1.82 -18.26
CA ASN A 36 7.85 -2.84 -18.38
C ASN A 36 6.46 -2.29 -18.76
N GLY A 37 6.32 -0.98 -19.06
CA GLY A 37 5.06 -0.36 -19.46
C GLY A 37 4.00 -0.25 -18.35
N ARG A 38 4.36 -0.49 -17.09
CA ARG A 38 3.45 -0.36 -15.93
C ARG A 38 3.30 1.08 -15.44
N CYS A 39 4.20 1.97 -15.84
CA CYS A 39 4.17 3.39 -15.48
C CYS A 39 4.43 4.25 -16.72
N SER A 40 3.79 5.42 -16.81
CA SER A 40 4.01 6.40 -17.89
C SER A 40 5.22 7.31 -17.65
N ASN A 41 5.57 7.58 -16.37
CA ASN A 41 6.68 8.46 -16.01
C ASN A 41 7.52 7.88 -14.85
N PRO A 42 8.80 7.56 -15.08
CA PRO A 42 9.67 6.92 -14.08
C PRO A 42 10.18 7.88 -12.98
N PHE A 43 10.07 9.19 -13.20
CA PHE A 43 10.63 10.23 -12.32
C PHE A 43 9.59 10.93 -11.46
N THR A 44 8.31 10.83 -11.82
CA THR A 44 7.26 11.18 -10.88
C THR A 44 7.28 10.13 -9.79
N PRO A 45 7.35 10.53 -8.51
CA PRO A 45 6.99 9.63 -7.45
C PRO A 45 5.51 9.30 -7.66
N THR A 46 5.23 8.23 -8.41
CA THR A 46 3.95 7.54 -8.28
C THR A 46 3.85 7.29 -6.78
N PRO A 47 2.74 7.65 -6.12
CA PRO A 47 2.56 7.26 -4.73
C PRO A 47 2.95 5.79 -4.69
N LYS A 48 3.86 5.43 -3.78
CA LYS A 48 4.11 4.03 -3.47
C LYS A 48 2.75 3.35 -3.41
N ALA A 49 2.68 2.04 -3.59
CA ALA A 49 1.48 1.27 -3.28
C ALA A 49 0.97 1.42 -1.80
N ALA A 50 1.30 2.51 -1.10
CA ALA A 50 0.58 3.15 -0.03
C ALA A 50 -0.91 3.42 -0.34
N ASP A 51 -1.36 3.44 -1.60
CA ASP A 51 -2.81 3.52 -1.88
C ASP A 51 -3.59 2.39 -1.21
N SER A 52 -3.00 1.20 -1.07
CA SER A 52 -3.67 0.09 -0.37
C SER A 52 -3.56 0.13 1.16
N GLN A 53 -2.59 0.87 1.71
CA GLN A 53 -2.36 0.95 3.15
C GLN A 53 -3.10 2.16 3.75
N ASP A 54 -3.00 3.33 3.10
CA ASP A 54 -3.69 4.55 3.49
C ASP A 54 -5.21 4.40 3.30
N ASP A 55 -5.69 3.74 2.23
CA ASP A 55 -7.12 3.43 2.07
C ASP A 55 -7.61 2.47 3.14
N LYS A 56 -6.79 1.47 3.52
CA LYS A 56 -7.13 0.56 4.63
C LYS A 56 -7.18 1.30 5.96
N ASP A 57 -6.24 2.21 6.22
CA ASP A 57 -6.21 3.01 7.44
C ASP A 57 -7.38 4.00 7.50
N LEU A 58 -7.80 4.55 6.36
CA LEU A 58 -8.98 5.41 6.24
C LEU A 58 -10.27 4.60 6.46
N LEU A 59 -10.37 3.40 5.88
CA LEU A 59 -11.47 2.47 6.12
C LEU A 59 -11.53 2.03 7.59
N ILE A 60 -10.38 1.75 8.23
CA ILE A 60 -10.30 1.40 9.65
C ILE A 60 -10.82 2.57 10.51
N LYS A 61 -10.41 3.81 10.22
CA LYS A 61 -10.91 4.99 10.95
C LYS A 61 -12.42 5.16 10.81
N GLN A 62 -12.96 5.02 9.59
CA GLN A 62 -14.40 5.08 9.35
C GLN A 62 -15.16 3.96 10.06
N LEU A 63 -14.61 2.73 10.09
CA LEU A 63 -15.22 1.61 10.80
C LEU A 63 -15.26 1.86 12.31
N ILE A 64 -14.18 2.37 12.89
CA ILE A 64 -14.10 2.70 14.33
C ILE A 64 -15.14 3.74 14.71
N GLU A 65 -15.30 4.80 13.91
CA GLU A 65 -16.30 5.84 14.15
C GLU A 65 -17.72 5.27 14.13
N ARG A 66 -18.03 4.40 13.16
CA ARG A 66 -19.34 3.73 13.09
C ARG A 66 -19.59 2.77 14.25
N VAL A 67 -18.57 2.03 14.69
CA VAL A 67 -18.66 1.15 15.85
C VAL A 67 -18.92 1.96 17.12
N GLN A 68 -18.24 3.09 17.33
CA GLN A 68 -18.49 3.96 18.49
C GLN A 68 -19.92 4.52 18.52
N VAL A 69 -20.44 4.92 17.36
CA VAL A 69 -21.84 5.39 17.25
C VAL A 69 -22.81 4.25 17.53
N LEU A 70 -22.55 3.04 17.00
CA LEU A 70 -23.38 1.86 17.27
C LEU A 70 -23.34 1.43 18.73
N GLU A 71 -22.17 1.45 19.37
CA GLU A 71 -22.04 1.18 20.81
C GLU A 71 -22.88 2.15 21.62
N LYS A 72 -22.82 3.44 21.32
CA LYS A 72 -23.64 4.47 21.99
C LYS A 72 -25.14 4.24 21.77
N ILE A 73 -25.55 4.01 20.53
CA ILE A 73 -26.95 3.72 20.17
C ILE A 73 -27.43 2.39 20.75
N VAL A 74 -26.57 1.42 21.03
CA VAL A 74 -26.99 0.15 21.64
C VAL A 74 -27.02 0.27 23.16
N THR A 75 -26.08 1.00 23.77
CA THR A 75 -26.00 1.17 25.23
C THR A 75 -27.00 2.17 25.79
N GLU A 76 -27.31 3.27 25.11
CA GLU A 76 -28.29 4.27 25.58
C GLU A 76 -29.73 3.74 25.68
N PRO A 77 -30.35 3.14 24.65
CA PRO A 77 -31.73 2.67 24.73
C PRO A 77 -31.85 1.44 25.63
N SER A 78 -30.83 0.59 25.75
CA SER A 78 -30.88 -0.53 26.68
C SER A 78 -30.71 -0.08 28.15
N TYR A 79 -29.89 0.94 28.41
CA TYR A 79 -29.80 1.60 29.72
C TYR A 79 -31.12 2.29 30.10
N GLU A 80 -31.72 3.05 29.18
CA GLU A 80 -33.00 3.71 29.41
C GLU A 80 -34.15 2.72 29.60
N LEU A 81 -34.18 1.63 28.84
CA LEU A 81 -35.19 0.58 28.98
C LEU A 81 -35.07 -0.13 30.33
N ASN A 82 -33.85 -0.51 30.75
CA ASN A 82 -33.61 -1.17 32.03
C ASN A 82 -33.95 -0.25 33.21
N LYS A 83 -33.65 1.05 33.11
CA LYS A 83 -34.04 2.04 34.10
C LYS A 83 -35.57 2.16 34.24
N LYS A 84 -36.31 2.16 33.12
CA LYS A 84 -37.79 2.17 33.14
C LYS A 84 -38.38 0.86 33.68
N LEU A 85 -37.74 -0.28 33.40
CA LEU A 85 -38.14 -1.59 33.91
C LEU A 85 -37.98 -1.70 35.43
N ASN A 86 -36.88 -1.18 35.99
CA ASN A 86 -36.66 -1.15 37.44
C ASN A 86 -37.51 -0.11 38.19
N GLN A 87 -38.26 0.74 37.48
CA GLN A 87 -39.18 1.73 38.06
C GLN A 87 -40.64 1.26 38.08
N LEU A 88 -40.93 0.10 37.48
CA LEU A 88 -42.22 -0.60 37.54
C LEU A 88 -42.20 -1.66 38.64
#